data_AF-A0A962AUV1-F1
#
_entry.id   AF-A0A962AUV1-F1
#
_cell.length_a   1.000
_cell.length_b   1.000
_cell.length_c   1.000
_cell.angle_alpha   90.00
_cell.angle_beta   90.00
_cell.angle_gamma   90.00
#
_symmetry.space_group_name_H-M   'P 1'
#
loop_
_entity.id
_entity.type
_entity.pdbx_description
1 polymer ?
#
loop_
_entity_poly.entity_id
_entity_poly.type
_entity_poly.pdbx_seq_one_letter_code
_entity_poly.pdbx_strand_id
1 'polypeptide(L)'
;ELQAGLQTLCNKLYSPAAFGERMLMFIENFAKVRGGAPSAQNDDSVLREIDRQALQVAANVRRLGEKEGRMWNRVVAATARRPQAGPYVTRMLFHYAQARFMFERASYWEPRLAA
;
A
#
# COMPACT_ATOMS: atom_id res chain seq x y z
N GLU A 1 -25.24 8.41 -12.74
CA GLU A 1 -23.96 8.92 -13.30
C GLU A 1 -22.85 9.06 -12.26
N LEU A 2 -23.06 9.78 -11.15
CA LEU A 2 -22.06 9.95 -10.09
C LEU A 2 -21.49 8.63 -9.54
N GLN A 3 -22.36 7.65 -9.27
CA GLN A 3 -21.95 6.34 -8.73
C GLN A 3 -21.02 5.58 -9.69
N ALA A 4 -21.32 5.58 -10.99
CA ALA A 4 -20.47 4.94 -12.01
C ALA A 4 -19.11 5.66 -12.16
N GLY A 5 -19.12 6.99 -12.06
CA GLY A 5 -17.89 7.79 -12.03
C GLY A 5 -17.00 7.46 -10.82
N LEU A 6 -17.60 7.39 -9.63
CA LEU A 6 -16.90 7.00 -8.40
C LEU A 6 -16.35 5.57 -8.48
N GLN A 7 -17.13 4.63 -9.00
CA GLN A 7 -16.69 3.26 -9.22
C GLN A 7 -15.46 3.20 -10.15
N THR A 8 -15.52 3.89 -11.28
CA THR A 8 -14.40 3.97 -12.23
C THR A 8 -13.15 4.57 -11.59
N LEU A 9 -13.31 5.69 -10.87
CA LEU A 9 -12.21 6.37 -10.19
C LEU A 9 -11.56 5.46 -9.13
N CYS A 10 -12.37 4.79 -8.30
CA CYS A 10 -11.90 3.87 -7.27
C CYS A 10 -11.13 2.69 -7.88
N ASN A 11 -11.62 2.09 -8.97
CA ASN A 11 -10.94 1.01 -9.67
C ASN A 11 -9.60 1.47 -10.26
N LYS A 12 -9.53 2.68 -10.84
CA LYS A 12 -8.27 3.25 -11.33
C LYS A 12 -7.28 3.52 -10.20
N LEU A 13 -7.74 4.16 -9.12
CA LEU A 13 -6.90 4.50 -7.97
C LEU A 13 -6.35 3.26 -7.27
N TYR A 14 -7.19 2.26 -7.02
CA TYR A 14 -6.83 1.06 -6.26
C TYR A 14 -6.47 -0.15 -7.14
N SER A 15 -6.30 0.05 -8.45
CA SER A 15 -5.66 -0.94 -9.29
C SER A 15 -4.27 -1.27 -8.72
N PRO A 16 -3.87 -2.55 -8.64
CA PRO A 16 -2.56 -2.91 -8.07
C PRO A 16 -1.39 -2.22 -8.78
N ALA A 17 -1.52 -1.98 -10.10
CA ALA A 17 -0.53 -1.25 -10.87
C ALA A 17 -0.42 0.21 -10.41
N ALA A 18 -1.51 0.98 -10.46
CA ALA A 18 -1.48 2.40 -10.12
C ALA A 18 -1.14 2.64 -8.65
N PHE A 19 -1.66 1.80 -7.74
CA PHE A 19 -1.31 1.89 -6.33
C PHE A 19 0.16 1.59 -6.10
N GLY A 20 0.68 0.52 -6.73
CA GLY A 20 2.08 0.15 -6.68
C GLY A 20 3.02 1.26 -7.14
N GLU A 21 2.73 1.91 -8.27
CA GLU A 21 3.53 3.05 -8.76
C GLU A 21 3.57 4.20 -7.75
N ARG A 22 2.43 4.55 -7.14
CA ARG A 22 2.41 5.61 -6.11
C ARG A 22 3.25 5.25 -4.89
N MET A 23 3.23 3.99 -4.47
CA MET A 23 4.08 3.51 -3.38
C MET A 23 5.57 3.58 -3.73
N LEU A 24 5.94 3.18 -4.95
CA LEU A 24 7.32 3.24 -5.41
C LEU A 24 7.82 4.69 -5.46
N MET A 25 7.04 5.60 -6.04
CA MET A 25 7.36 7.04 -6.02
C MET A 25 7.49 7.58 -4.60
N PHE A 26 6.64 7.14 -3.67
CA PHE A 26 6.77 7.52 -2.26
C PHE A 26 8.11 7.05 -1.68
N ILE A 27 8.47 5.76 -1.86
CA ILE A 27 9.73 5.19 -1.35
C ILE A 27 10.95 5.90 -1.95
N GLU A 28 10.91 6.22 -3.26
CA GLU A 28 11.98 6.94 -3.94
C GLU A 28 12.17 8.37 -3.40
N ASN A 29 11.08 9.08 -3.16
CA ASN A 29 11.13 10.47 -2.69
C ASN A 29 11.33 10.59 -1.18
N PHE A 30 11.04 9.55 -0.41
CA PHE A 30 11.22 9.52 1.05
C PHE A 30 12.67 9.87 1.45
N ALA A 31 13.66 9.47 0.65
CA ALA A 31 15.07 9.73 0.91
C ALA A 31 15.51 11.16 0.57
N LYS A 32 14.84 11.86 -0.35
CA LYS A 32 15.21 13.23 -0.77
C LYS A 32 14.93 14.27 0.31
N VAL A 33 13.96 14.00 1.18
CA VAL A 33 13.45 14.98 2.16
C VAL A 33 14.18 14.92 3.51
N ARG A 34 14.78 13.78 3.87
CA ARG A 34 15.48 13.60 5.17
C ARG A 34 17.00 13.84 5.10
N GLY A 35 17.41 14.95 4.49
CA GLY A 35 18.76 15.51 4.65
C GLY A 35 18.97 16.25 6.00
N GLY A 36 17.91 16.37 6.82
CA GLY A 36 17.97 16.90 8.17
C GLY A 36 18.00 15.76 9.21
N ALA A 37 18.79 15.96 10.26
CA ALA A 37 19.09 15.02 11.33
C ALA A 37 17.90 14.12 11.75
N PRO A 38 18.14 12.83 12.07
CA PRO A 38 17.09 11.93 12.53
C PRO A 38 16.45 12.54 13.78
N SER A 39 15.19 12.96 13.70
CA SER A 39 14.42 13.32 14.88
C SER A 39 14.40 12.08 15.77
N ALA A 40 15.03 12.21 16.92
CA ALA A 40 15.15 11.16 17.91
C ALA A 40 13.80 10.50 18.22
N GLN A 41 13.84 9.20 18.52
CA GLN A 41 12.81 8.40 19.17
C GLN A 41 11.66 7.90 18.28
N ASN A 42 11.95 6.90 17.46
CA ASN A 42 11.14 5.68 17.52
C ASN A 42 12.10 4.56 17.89
N ASP A 43 11.87 3.96 19.03
CA ASP A 43 12.58 2.78 19.49
C ASP A 43 12.33 1.66 18.46
N ASP A 44 13.31 1.39 17.59
CA ASP A 44 13.25 0.35 16.56
C ASP A 44 13.10 -1.07 17.17
N SER A 45 13.14 -1.19 18.51
CA SER A 45 13.18 -2.47 19.22
C SER A 45 11.81 -3.11 19.46
N VAL A 46 10.70 -2.38 19.40
CA VAL A 46 9.36 -2.95 19.62
C VAL A 46 8.33 -2.35 18.66
N LEU A 47 8.10 -3.03 17.53
CA LEU A 47 6.87 -2.83 16.74
C LEU A 47 5.66 -2.93 17.68
N ARG A 48 4.82 -1.88 17.71
CA ARG A 48 3.59 -1.91 18.51
C ARG A 48 2.73 -3.08 18.03
N GLU A 49 1.96 -3.68 18.91
CA GLU A 49 1.13 -4.84 18.58
C GLU A 49 0.19 -4.55 17.39
N ILE A 50 -0.36 -3.34 17.33
CA ILE A 50 -1.19 -2.87 16.21
C ILE A 50 -0.41 -2.87 14.89
N ASP A 51 0.88 -2.51 14.89
CA ASP A 51 1.71 -2.49 13.68
C ASP A 51 2.03 -3.92 13.22
N ARG A 52 2.21 -4.87 14.16
CA ARG A 52 2.37 -6.30 13.82
C ARG A 52 1.11 -6.88 13.20
N GLN A 53 -0.05 -6.58 13.77
CA GLN A 53 -1.34 -6.99 13.21
C GLN A 53 -1.57 -6.37 11.82
N ALA A 54 -1.24 -5.08 11.66
CA ALA A 54 -1.31 -4.40 10.37
C ALA A 54 -0.38 -5.06 9.33
N LEU A 55 0.83 -5.46 9.73
CA LEU A 55 1.76 -6.18 8.86
C LEU A 55 1.21 -7.54 8.44
N GLN A 56 0.57 -8.28 9.36
CA GLN A 56 -0.04 -9.57 9.04
C GLN A 56 -1.20 -9.44 8.04
N VAL A 57 -2.03 -8.40 8.20
CA VAL A 57 -3.11 -8.09 7.24
C VAL A 57 -2.52 -7.61 5.91
N ALA A 58 -1.51 -6.74 5.93
CA ALA A 58 -0.81 -6.28 4.73
C ALA A 58 -0.21 -7.47 3.96
N ALA A 59 0.38 -8.45 4.64
CA ALA A 59 0.92 -9.65 4.03
C ALA A 59 -0.12 -10.51 3.30
N ASN A 60 -1.41 -10.37 3.63
CA ASN A 60 -2.49 -11.03 2.90
C ASN A 60 -2.78 -10.36 1.55
N VAL A 61 -2.33 -9.13 1.29
CA VAL A 61 -2.51 -8.45 -0.01
C VAL A 61 -1.99 -9.29 -1.17
N ARG A 62 -0.83 -9.96 -1.00
CA ARG A 62 -0.26 -10.84 -2.04
C ARG A 62 -1.16 -12.02 -2.42
N ARG A 63 -2.13 -12.37 -1.57
CA ARG A 63 -3.06 -13.49 -1.75
C ARG A 63 -4.37 -13.06 -2.42
N LEU A 64 -4.59 -11.77 -2.63
CA LEU A 64 -5.82 -11.24 -3.26
C LEU A 64 -5.85 -11.47 -4.79
N GLY A 65 -4.70 -11.75 -5.40
CA GLY A 65 -4.59 -12.01 -6.83
C GLY A 65 -3.15 -11.89 -7.32
N GLU A 66 -2.89 -12.34 -8.54
CA GLU A 66 -1.55 -12.29 -9.12
C GLU A 66 -1.04 -10.85 -9.28
N LYS A 67 -1.93 -9.91 -9.62
CA LYS A 67 -1.58 -8.50 -9.81
C LYS A 67 -1.10 -7.88 -8.48
N GLU A 68 -1.81 -8.18 -7.40
CA GLU A 68 -1.47 -7.79 -6.04
C GLU A 68 -0.18 -8.47 -5.56
N GLY A 69 0.04 -9.73 -5.90
CA GLY A 69 1.31 -10.42 -5.64
C GLY A 69 2.52 -9.75 -6.33
N ARG A 70 2.37 -9.36 -7.60
CA ARG A 70 3.40 -8.61 -8.32
C ARG A 70 3.66 -7.23 -7.71
N MET A 71 2.60 -6.50 -7.36
CA MET A 71 2.69 -5.21 -6.65
C MET A 71 3.45 -5.37 -5.32
N TRP A 72 3.06 -6.35 -4.50
CA TRP A 72 3.68 -6.66 -3.22
C TRP A 72 5.18 -6.88 -3.36
N ASN A 73 5.60 -7.74 -4.28
CA ASN A 73 7.02 -8.06 -4.49
C ASN A 73 7.84 -6.82 -4.86
N ARG A 74 7.33 -5.97 -5.75
CA ARG A 74 8.00 -4.71 -6.15
C ARG A 74 8.16 -3.77 -4.97
N VAL A 75 7.10 -3.56 -4.20
CA VAL A 75 7.07 -2.63 -3.06
C VAL A 75 7.97 -3.11 -1.93
N VAL A 76 7.92 -4.39 -1.58
CA VAL A 76 8.78 -4.97 -0.54
C VAL A 76 10.25 -4.90 -0.94
N ALA A 77 10.59 -5.21 -2.20
CA ALA A 77 11.96 -5.07 -2.69
C ALA A 77 12.47 -3.62 -2.64
N ALA A 78 11.62 -2.64 -2.99
CA ALA A 78 11.97 -1.22 -2.89
C ALA A 78 12.15 -0.77 -1.41
N THR A 79 11.32 -1.30 -0.51
CA THR A 79 11.37 -0.99 0.92
C THR A 79 12.59 -1.61 1.59
N ALA A 80 13.01 -2.81 1.19
CA ALA A 80 14.24 -3.43 1.67
C ALA A 80 15.49 -2.57 1.40
N ARG A 81 15.48 -1.81 0.29
CA ARG A 81 16.55 -0.84 -0.04
C ARG A 81 16.44 0.47 0.76
N ARG A 82 15.30 0.72 1.41
CA ARG A 82 14.95 1.95 2.15
C ARG A 82 14.13 1.60 3.41
N PRO A 83 14.73 0.92 4.41
CA PRO A 83 13.99 0.37 5.55
C PRO A 83 13.25 1.43 6.38
N GLN A 84 13.73 2.67 6.38
CA GLN A 84 13.11 3.82 7.06
C GLN A 84 11.70 4.14 6.55
N ALA A 85 11.37 3.78 5.30
CA ALA A 85 10.03 3.92 4.74
C ALA A 85 9.09 2.79 5.19
N GLY A 86 9.62 1.72 5.80
CA GLY A 86 8.91 0.47 6.12
C GLY A 86 7.63 0.64 6.93
N PRO A 87 7.61 1.41 8.03
CA PRO A 87 6.38 1.63 8.81
C PRO A 87 5.27 2.29 7.97
N TYR A 88 5.63 3.26 7.14
CA TYR A 88 4.69 3.97 6.27
C TYR A 88 4.16 3.06 5.15
N VAL A 89 5.06 2.30 4.51
CA VAL A 89 4.71 1.32 3.48
C VAL A 89 3.76 0.26 4.03
N THR A 90 4.03 -0.26 5.23
CA THR A 90 3.19 -1.25 5.91
C THR A 90 1.78 -0.70 6.12
N ARG A 91 1.68 0.53 6.63
CA ARG A 91 0.40 1.21 6.84
C ARG A 91 -0.36 1.46 5.53
N MET A 92 0.34 1.85 4.46
CA MET A 92 -0.27 2.03 3.14
C MET A 92 -0.83 0.70 2.59
N LEU A 93 -0.09 -0.41 2.71
CA LEU A 93 -0.56 -1.74 2.31
C LEU A 93 -1.74 -2.23 3.15
N PHE A 94 -1.75 -1.91 4.44
CA PHE A 94 -2.90 -2.17 5.31
C PHE A 94 -4.15 -1.43 4.82
N HIS A 95 -4.05 -0.13 4.53
CA HIS A 95 -5.16 0.65 3.98
C HIS A 95 -5.61 0.15 2.60
N TYR A 96 -4.67 -0.30 1.76
CA TYR A 96 -5.00 -0.96 0.50
C TYR A 96 -5.85 -2.21 0.71
N ALA A 97 -5.46 -3.08 1.66
CA ALA A 97 -6.21 -4.28 1.99
C ALA A 97 -7.63 -3.95 2.46
N GLN A 98 -7.78 -2.93 3.30
CA GLN A 98 -9.09 -2.45 3.76
C GLN A 98 -9.96 -1.96 2.59
N ALA A 99 -9.42 -1.09 1.73
CA ALA A 99 -10.14 -0.55 0.57
C ALA A 99 -10.55 -1.67 -0.40
N ARG A 100 -9.64 -2.62 -0.66
CA ARG A 100 -9.88 -3.74 -1.57
C ARG A 100 -10.99 -4.66 -1.06
N PHE A 101 -10.99 -4.96 0.23
CA PHE A 101 -12.05 -5.73 0.89
C PHE A 101 -13.40 -4.99 0.86
N MET A 102 -13.41 -3.68 1.11
CA MET A 102 -14.63 -2.87 1.03
C MET A 102 -15.21 -2.86 -0.39
N PHE A 103 -14.37 -2.70 -1.42
CA PHE A 103 -14.83 -2.68 -2.81
C PHE A 103 -15.34 -4.02 -3.30
N GLU A 104 -14.74 -5.12 -2.84
CA GLU A 104 -15.24 -6.47 -3.11
C GLU A 104 -16.61 -6.69 -2.47
N ARG A 105 -16.79 -6.29 -1.21
CA ARG A 105 -18.07 -6.44 -0.50
C ARG A 105 -19.18 -5.53 -1.00
N ALA A 106 -18.86 -4.34 -1.47
CA ALA A 106 -19.83 -3.37 -1.93
C ALA A 106 -20.08 -3.42 -3.45
N SER A 107 -19.61 -4.47 -4.13
CA SER A 107 -19.71 -4.67 -5.59
C SER A 107 -19.16 -3.51 -6.43
N TYR A 108 -18.30 -2.65 -5.85
CA TYR A 108 -17.64 -1.57 -6.57
C TYR A 108 -16.41 -2.04 -7.33
N TRP A 109 -15.87 -3.22 -7.00
CA TRP A 109 -14.70 -3.73 -7.67
C TRP A 109 -15.04 -4.40 -9.00
N GLU A 110 -14.64 -3.75 -10.10
CA GLU A 110 -14.72 -4.29 -11.44
C GLU A 110 -13.35 -4.15 -12.12
N PRO A 111 -12.53 -5.21 -12.14
CA PRO A 111 -11.18 -5.16 -12.71
C PRO A 111 -11.13 -4.69 -14.17
N ARG A 112 -12.25 -4.83 -14.90
CA ARG A 112 -12.40 -4.41 -16.30
C ARG A 112 -12.45 -2.90 -16.47
N LEU A 113 -12.91 -2.16 -15.45
CA LEU A 113 -12.94 -0.69 -15.44
C LEU A 113 -11.58 -0.06 -15.10
N ALA A 114 -10.61 -0.88 -14.68
CA ALA A 114 -9.24 -0.49 -14.40
C ALA A 114 -8.27 -0.76 -15.57
N ALA A 115 -8.77 -1.28 -16.69
CA ALA A 115 -8.00 -1.55 -17.91
C ALA A 115 -7.68 -0.26 -18.68
#